data_AF-A0A7G5KBD8-F1
#
_entry.id   AF-A0A7G5KBD8-F1
#
_cell.length_a   1.000
_cell.length_b   1.000
_cell.length_c   1.000
_cell.angle_alpha   90.00
_cell.angle_beta   90.00
_cell.angle_gamma   90.00
#
_symmetry.space_group_name_H-M   'P 1'
#
loop_
_entity.id
_entity.type
_entity.pdbx_description
1 polymer ?
#
loop_
_entity_poly.entity_id
_entity_poly.type
_entity_poly.pdbx_seq_one_letter_code
_entity_poly.pdbx_strand_id
1 'polypeptide(L)'
;MTLRVAEKTSKTIKSESPLADGFNPTPGNSWGVEISNRASETDKLRQKVEQMNEKLDKLLKQNETYHATSEFGGTGQDDTYNKSGWPADPNDEYLGQAVEDDGCQDAYCEHSWTEEDEMPELENVNGDSGLGHEWTAEDSWGLGRAHDDSGLGDEVALTETNVEADELRDQVKCLQARLADLLAENTQLTMKVKELVGGRDDLIPSRNCFLSLYKCQKLQRALTLDECEHLVHASTKVASGDVMADSELYISGERKDYDVFVDLYGVDPHAVPSVLKDQHTIELVNAHATILASKHKTYTSKFEERFARFITNLRRTGYPEDYLIGFMDDVGILELQASYTAFRNALLTEVSDALKAEVMNDPVNSW
;
A
#
# COMPACT_ATOMS: atom_id res chain seq x y z
N MET A 1 56.73 6.97 -41.33
CA MET A 1 57.79 5.93 -41.40
C MET A 1 58.90 6.30 -40.43
N THR A 2 59.44 5.30 -39.71
CA THR A 2 60.71 5.29 -38.93
C THR A 2 60.84 6.27 -37.76
N LEU A 3 61.53 5.98 -36.65
CA LEU A 3 61.93 4.80 -35.89
C LEU A 3 62.52 5.37 -34.57
N ARG A 4 62.51 4.59 -33.50
CA ARG A 4 62.98 4.91 -32.14
C ARG A 4 64.40 5.49 -32.06
N VAL A 5 64.63 6.33 -31.05
CA VAL A 5 65.94 6.60 -30.39
C VAL A 5 65.62 6.80 -28.91
N ALA A 6 65.87 5.84 -28.02
CA ALA A 6 67.14 5.45 -27.39
C ALA A 6 67.63 6.41 -26.29
N GLU A 7 67.88 5.80 -25.14
CA GLU A 7 68.24 6.32 -23.82
C GLU A 7 69.47 7.24 -23.81
N LYS A 8 69.54 8.12 -22.79
CA LYS A 8 70.82 8.41 -22.15
C LYS A 8 70.69 8.86 -20.70
N THR A 9 71.68 8.40 -19.98
CA THR A 9 71.91 8.30 -18.54
C THR A 9 72.49 9.57 -17.89
N SER A 10 72.08 9.78 -16.65
CA SER A 10 72.90 10.13 -15.46
C SER A 10 73.54 11.51 -15.28
N LYS A 11 73.24 12.04 -14.07
CA LYS A 11 74.15 12.47 -12.98
C LYS A 11 74.52 13.96 -12.80
N THR A 12 74.15 14.43 -11.60
CA THR A 12 74.96 15.18 -10.61
C THR A 12 75.08 16.70 -10.72
N ILE A 13 74.38 17.42 -9.82
CA ILE A 13 74.80 18.69 -9.17
C ILE A 13 74.20 18.68 -7.74
N LYS A 14 74.99 18.39 -6.69
CA LYS A 14 75.62 19.29 -5.70
C LYS A 14 74.67 20.17 -4.83
N SER A 15 74.45 19.65 -3.62
CA SER A 15 74.56 20.22 -2.25
C SER A 15 74.53 21.74 -1.94
N GLU A 16 73.96 22.03 -0.73
CA GLU A 16 74.08 23.18 0.22
C GLU A 16 72.81 24.08 0.31
N SER A 17 71.85 23.86 1.24
CA SER A 17 71.74 24.26 2.69
C SER A 17 71.77 25.79 2.95
N PRO A 18 70.91 26.42 3.81
CA PRO A 18 70.66 25.99 5.20
C PRO A 18 69.25 26.27 5.84
N LEU A 19 69.06 25.66 7.03
CA LEU A 19 68.27 26.06 8.22
C LEU A 19 66.88 26.73 8.08
N ALA A 20 65.85 26.06 8.60
CA ALA A 20 65.17 26.44 9.86
C ALA A 20 64.10 25.40 10.25
N ASP A 21 64.11 24.99 11.52
CA ASP A 21 63.00 24.58 12.41
C ASP A 21 61.88 23.70 11.82
N GLY A 22 61.64 22.47 12.27
CA GLY A 22 61.54 22.07 13.66
C GLY A 22 60.12 21.53 13.92
N PHE A 23 59.83 20.30 13.48
CA PHE A 23 58.71 19.50 13.99
C PHE A 23 59.12 18.03 14.07
N ASN A 24 59.28 17.53 15.30
CA ASN A 24 59.45 16.12 15.63
C ASN A 24 58.09 15.39 15.56
N PRO A 25 57.96 14.28 14.83
CA PRO A 25 56.99 13.25 15.17
C PRO A 25 57.69 12.17 16.00
N THR A 26 57.22 11.99 17.24
CA THR A 26 57.58 10.85 18.08
C THR A 26 57.17 9.52 17.44
N PRO A 27 58.04 8.49 17.44
CA PRO A 27 57.71 7.15 17.01
C PRO A 27 57.30 6.29 18.20
N GLY A 28 56.15 5.61 18.09
CA GLY A 28 55.80 4.51 18.99
C GLY A 28 54.31 4.39 19.27
N ASN A 29 53.64 3.44 18.61
CA ASN A 29 53.21 2.20 19.26
C ASN A 29 52.24 1.39 18.36
N SER A 30 52.70 0.18 18.04
CA SER A 30 51.93 -1.08 17.98
C SER A 30 50.57 -1.11 17.28
N TRP A 31 50.58 -1.41 15.97
CA TRP A 31 49.42 -1.89 15.19
C TRP A 31 49.43 -3.42 15.02
N GLY A 32 49.89 -4.17 16.02
CA GLY A 32 50.27 -5.58 15.86
C GLY A 32 49.36 -6.66 16.47
N VAL A 33 48.20 -6.34 17.06
CA VAL A 33 47.48 -7.31 17.92
C VAL A 33 45.99 -7.53 17.58
N GLU A 34 45.43 -6.86 16.57
CA GLU A 34 43.97 -6.89 16.34
C GLU A 34 43.48 -7.78 15.19
N ILE A 35 44.27 -8.79 14.80
CA ILE A 35 43.84 -9.77 13.77
C ILE A 35 43.31 -11.07 14.42
N SER A 36 43.64 -11.32 15.69
CA SER A 36 43.30 -12.58 16.37
C SER A 36 41.86 -12.67 16.88
N ASN A 37 41.16 -11.53 17.09
CA ASN A 37 39.79 -11.54 17.62
C ASN A 37 38.70 -11.61 16.55
N ARG A 38 38.95 -11.15 15.31
CA ARG A 38 37.94 -11.22 14.23
C ARG A 38 37.66 -12.64 13.76
N ALA A 39 38.68 -13.52 13.75
CA ALA A 39 38.50 -14.93 13.41
C ALA A 39 37.53 -15.63 14.38
N SER A 40 37.57 -15.26 15.67
CA SER A 40 36.69 -15.84 16.70
C SER A 40 35.22 -15.47 16.51
N GLU A 41 34.92 -14.25 16.04
CA GLU A 41 33.54 -13.82 15.82
C GLU A 41 32.95 -14.46 14.56
N THR A 42 33.74 -14.62 13.50
CA THR A 42 33.30 -15.32 12.28
C THR A 42 33.01 -16.79 12.54
N ASP A 43 33.79 -17.45 13.40
CA ASP A 43 33.57 -18.85 13.77
C ASP A 43 32.31 -19.03 14.63
N LYS A 44 32.04 -18.10 15.55
CA LYS A 44 30.79 -18.09 16.33
C LYS A 44 29.55 -17.91 15.45
N LEU A 45 29.64 -17.03 14.45
CA LEU A 45 28.56 -16.84 13.48
C LEU A 45 28.33 -18.10 12.64
N ARG A 46 29.40 -18.74 12.16
CA ARG A 46 29.32 -19.99 11.39
C ARG A 46 28.67 -21.11 12.21
N GLN A 47 29.05 -21.27 13.47
CA GLN A 47 28.47 -22.25 14.39
C GLN A 47 26.97 -22.01 14.62
N LYS A 48 26.56 -20.74 14.75
CA LYS A 48 25.14 -20.38 14.93
C LYS A 48 24.30 -20.69 13.68
N VAL A 49 24.87 -20.48 12.49
CA VAL A 49 24.22 -20.83 11.22
C VAL A 49 24.03 -22.34 11.09
N GLU A 50 25.05 -23.14 11.41
CA GLU A 50 24.91 -24.61 11.45
C GLU A 50 23.83 -25.08 12.43
N GLN A 51 23.76 -24.47 13.61
CA GLN A 51 22.73 -24.80 14.60
C GLN A 51 21.30 -24.47 14.13
N MET A 52 21.13 -23.37 13.39
CA MET A 52 19.82 -23.02 12.81
C MET A 52 19.43 -23.99 11.69
N ASN A 53 20.37 -24.35 10.81
CA ASN A 53 20.12 -25.30 9.74
C ASN A 53 19.72 -26.69 10.28
N GLU A 54 20.37 -27.16 11.34
CA GLU A 54 20.00 -28.44 11.98
C GLU A 54 18.59 -28.40 12.61
N LYS A 55 18.18 -27.24 13.16
CA LYS A 55 16.80 -27.05 13.65
C LYS A 55 15.79 -27.05 12.52
N LEU A 56 16.12 -26.42 11.39
CA LEU A 56 15.24 -26.37 10.22
C LEU A 56 15.01 -27.78 9.65
N ASP A 57 16.06 -28.59 9.50
CA ASP A 57 15.97 -29.98 9.04
C ASP A 57 15.09 -30.85 9.97
N LYS A 58 15.16 -30.62 11.29
CA LYS A 58 14.30 -31.32 12.27
C LYS A 58 12.83 -30.96 12.10
N LEU A 59 12.53 -29.68 11.89
CA LEU A 59 11.15 -29.23 11.66
C LEU A 59 10.59 -29.77 10.34
N LEU A 60 11.42 -29.81 9.29
CA LEU A 60 11.01 -30.33 7.98
C LEU A 60 10.63 -31.82 8.07
N LYS A 61 11.46 -32.64 8.73
CA LYS A 61 11.16 -34.06 8.98
C LYS A 61 9.92 -34.26 9.83
N GLN A 62 9.71 -33.40 10.83
CA GLN A 62 8.51 -33.49 11.66
C GLN A 62 7.24 -33.25 10.81
N ASN A 63 7.28 -32.30 9.88
CA ASN A 63 6.16 -31.99 9.02
C ASN A 63 5.86 -33.11 8.00
N GLU A 64 6.88 -33.74 7.42
CA GLU A 64 6.71 -34.93 6.57
C GLU A 64 6.05 -36.09 7.33
N THR A 65 6.35 -36.24 8.62
CA THR A 65 5.76 -37.28 9.47
C THR A 65 4.27 -37.03 9.74
N TYR A 66 3.86 -35.76 9.89
CA TYR A 66 2.45 -35.39 10.08
C TYR A 66 1.58 -35.72 8.87
N HIS A 67 2.09 -35.54 7.66
CA HIS A 67 1.33 -35.83 6.43
C HIS A 67 1.22 -37.35 6.16
N ALA A 68 2.22 -38.15 6.52
CA ALA A 68 2.17 -39.61 6.33
C ALA A 68 1.12 -40.32 7.21
N THR A 69 0.70 -39.71 8.31
CA THR A 69 -0.34 -40.28 9.21
C THR A 69 -1.77 -39.80 8.90
N SER A 70 -1.95 -38.83 8.01
CA SER A 70 -3.26 -38.24 7.72
C SER A 70 -4.05 -38.94 6.59
N GLU A 71 -3.46 -39.93 5.91
CA GLU A 71 -4.04 -40.51 4.68
C GLU A 71 -4.82 -41.82 4.89
N PHE A 72 -5.13 -42.21 6.13
CA PHE A 72 -5.93 -43.42 6.39
C PHE A 72 -6.97 -43.21 7.50
N GLY A 73 -8.22 -42.96 7.08
CA GLY A 73 -9.40 -43.24 7.90
C GLY A 73 -10.42 -42.10 7.93
N GLY A 74 -11.54 -42.28 7.25
CA GLY A 74 -12.66 -41.35 7.38
C GLY A 74 -13.82 -41.64 6.44
N THR A 75 -14.32 -42.87 6.45
CA THR A 75 -15.63 -43.24 5.87
C THR A 75 -16.73 -42.36 6.44
N GLY A 76 -17.66 -41.96 5.56
CA GLY A 76 -18.70 -40.99 5.84
C GLY A 76 -19.65 -41.34 6.98
N GLN A 77 -20.19 -40.27 7.57
CA GLN A 77 -21.47 -40.27 8.25
C GLN A 77 -22.16 -38.94 7.94
N ASP A 78 -23.30 -39.05 7.25
CA ASP A 78 -24.35 -38.05 7.22
C ASP A 78 -24.86 -37.84 8.65
N ASP A 79 -24.75 -36.62 9.17
CA ASP A 79 -25.47 -36.23 10.38
C ASP A 79 -26.36 -35.02 10.13
N THR A 80 -27.61 -35.27 10.49
CA THR A 80 -28.80 -34.46 10.29
C THR A 80 -28.76 -33.23 11.20
N TYR A 81 -28.92 -32.05 10.61
CA TYR A 81 -29.02 -30.78 11.35
C TYR A 81 -30.29 -30.76 12.22
N ASN A 82 -30.10 -30.95 13.53
CA ASN A 82 -31.13 -30.80 14.53
C ASN A 82 -31.18 -29.33 15.00
N LYS A 83 -32.30 -28.67 14.69
CA LYS A 83 -32.60 -27.27 14.98
C LYS A 83 -33.23 -27.16 16.37
N SER A 84 -32.44 -26.81 17.38
CA SER A 84 -32.88 -26.31 18.68
C SER A 84 -32.01 -25.09 18.99
N GLY A 85 -32.50 -23.89 19.22
CA GLY A 85 -33.60 -23.50 20.09
C GLY A 85 -32.98 -22.49 21.07
N TRP A 86 -32.86 -21.23 20.64
CA TRP A 86 -32.37 -20.15 21.49
C TRP A 86 -33.52 -19.64 22.35
N PRO A 87 -33.34 -19.45 23.67
CA PRO A 87 -34.38 -18.89 24.52
C PRO A 87 -34.54 -17.40 24.25
N ALA A 88 -35.80 -16.95 24.23
CA ALA A 88 -36.18 -15.57 24.08
C ALA A 88 -35.67 -14.71 25.24
N ASP A 89 -35.06 -13.58 24.91
CA ASP A 89 -34.72 -12.50 25.81
C ASP A 89 -35.99 -11.69 26.13
N PRO A 90 -36.39 -11.53 27.40
CA PRO A 90 -37.56 -10.75 27.79
C PRO A 90 -37.13 -9.36 28.24
N ASN A 91 -36.77 -8.47 27.31
CA ASN A 91 -36.58 -7.04 27.60
C ASN A 91 -36.65 -6.17 26.33
N ASP A 92 -37.71 -6.33 25.54
CA ASP A 92 -38.04 -5.42 24.45
C ASP A 92 -39.24 -4.54 24.85
N GLU A 93 -38.95 -3.45 25.58
CA GLU A 93 -39.86 -2.31 25.75
C GLU A 93 -39.45 -1.17 24.82
N TYR A 94 -39.96 -1.23 23.59
CA TYR A 94 -40.84 -0.22 23.00
C TYR A 94 -40.65 1.24 23.45
N LEU A 95 -39.84 2.03 22.74
CA LEU A 95 -39.99 3.48 22.46
C LEU A 95 -38.94 3.81 21.37
N GLY A 96 -39.16 4.47 20.24
CA GLY A 96 -40.30 5.14 19.63
C GLY A 96 -39.83 5.77 18.31
N GLN A 97 -40.70 5.70 17.31
CA GLN A 97 -40.88 6.61 16.17
C GLN A 97 -39.68 7.22 15.42
N ALA A 98 -39.65 6.84 14.14
CA ALA A 98 -38.97 7.45 13.03
C ALA A 98 -39.15 8.98 12.93
N VAL A 99 -38.05 9.64 12.60
CA VAL A 99 -38.04 10.77 11.66
C VAL A 99 -36.91 10.47 10.69
N GLU A 100 -37.29 10.23 9.43
CA GLU A 100 -36.41 10.17 8.29
C GLU A 100 -35.79 11.57 8.09
N ASP A 101 -34.48 11.68 8.23
CA ASP A 101 -33.73 12.88 7.83
C ASP A 101 -32.81 12.51 6.67
N ASP A 102 -33.41 12.50 5.49
CA ASP A 102 -32.77 12.50 4.19
C ASP A 102 -32.18 13.89 3.93
N GLY A 103 -30.90 14.03 4.26
CA GLY A 103 -30.14 15.27 4.16
C GLY A 103 -28.90 15.13 3.28
N CYS A 104 -29.01 14.50 2.11
CA CYS A 104 -27.97 14.60 1.07
C CYS A 104 -27.99 16.01 0.46
N GLN A 105 -27.26 16.94 1.06
CA GLN A 105 -26.95 18.23 0.45
C GLN A 105 -25.73 18.10 -0.47
N ASP A 106 -25.94 17.51 -1.64
CA ASP A 106 -25.08 17.69 -2.81
C ASP A 106 -25.40 19.05 -3.44
N ALA A 107 -24.78 20.10 -2.92
CA ALA A 107 -24.84 21.43 -3.50
C ALA A 107 -23.61 21.70 -4.37
N TYR A 108 -23.84 21.59 -5.68
CA TYR A 108 -23.31 22.51 -6.70
C TYR A 108 -21.81 22.81 -6.70
N CYS A 109 -21.05 22.06 -7.50
CA CYS A 109 -19.86 22.58 -8.15
C CYS A 109 -20.10 22.65 -9.66
N GLU A 110 -20.54 23.83 -10.13
CA GLU A 110 -20.53 24.20 -11.54
C GLU A 110 -19.08 24.28 -12.04
N HIS A 111 -18.66 23.29 -12.81
CA HIS A 111 -17.50 23.41 -13.69
C HIS A 111 -17.95 23.18 -15.13
N SER A 112 -18.49 24.25 -15.71
CA SER A 112 -18.59 24.43 -17.16
C SER A 112 -17.17 24.63 -17.72
N TRP A 113 -16.49 23.53 -18.01
CA TRP A 113 -15.36 23.54 -18.94
C TRP A 113 -15.90 23.31 -20.35
N THR A 114 -16.01 24.41 -21.09
CA THR A 114 -16.04 24.40 -22.55
C THR A 114 -14.61 24.33 -23.04
N GLU A 115 -14.12 23.14 -23.36
CA GLU A 115 -13.07 22.97 -24.38
C GLU A 115 -13.58 21.97 -25.40
N GLU A 116 -13.66 22.47 -26.63
CA GLU A 116 -14.07 21.77 -27.83
C GLU A 116 -12.98 20.75 -28.18
N ASP A 117 -13.22 19.46 -27.91
CA ASP A 117 -12.40 18.39 -28.48
C ASP A 117 -13.10 17.85 -29.72
N GLU A 118 -12.52 18.28 -30.84
CA GLU A 118 -12.84 17.97 -32.22
C GLU A 118 -12.68 16.45 -32.45
N MET A 119 -13.81 15.74 -32.51
CA MET A 119 -13.86 14.32 -32.88
C MET A 119 -13.39 14.15 -34.35
N PRO A 120 -12.41 13.26 -34.64
CA PRO A 120 -12.02 13.00 -36.02
C PRO A 120 -13.11 12.23 -36.77
N GLU A 121 -13.47 12.74 -37.95
CA GLU A 121 -14.36 12.09 -38.92
C GLU A 121 -13.79 10.73 -39.33
N LEU A 122 -14.53 9.65 -39.08
CA LEU A 122 -14.21 8.33 -39.61
C LEU A 122 -14.62 8.26 -41.08
N GLU A 123 -13.61 8.27 -41.92
CA GLU A 123 -13.64 8.10 -43.37
C GLU A 123 -14.16 6.70 -43.74
N ASN A 124 -15.36 6.64 -44.34
CA ASN A 124 -15.95 5.41 -44.88
C ASN A 124 -15.18 4.96 -46.13
N VAL A 125 -14.32 3.96 -45.98
CA VAL A 125 -13.65 3.27 -47.08
C VAL A 125 -14.59 2.22 -47.68
N ASN A 126 -15.28 2.60 -48.76
CA ASN A 126 -15.89 1.65 -49.69
C ASN A 126 -14.82 1.18 -50.70
N GLY A 127 -14.29 -0.03 -50.53
CA GLY A 127 -13.66 -0.81 -51.60
C GLY A 127 -14.64 -1.92 -52.01
N ASP A 128 -15.26 -1.85 -53.19
CA ASP A 128 -14.72 -2.25 -54.48
C ASP A 128 -14.26 -3.72 -54.53
N SER A 129 -15.09 -4.55 -55.16
CA SER A 129 -14.70 -5.80 -55.82
C SER A 129 -15.84 -6.21 -56.75
N GLY A 130 -15.84 -5.65 -57.97
CA GLY A 130 -16.59 -6.20 -59.08
C GLY A 130 -16.01 -7.53 -59.59
N LEU A 131 -16.89 -8.38 -60.14
CA LEU A 131 -16.67 -9.50 -61.07
C LEU A 131 -18.06 -10.15 -61.21
N GLY A 132 -18.88 -9.87 -62.22
CA GLY A 132 -18.61 -10.00 -63.65
C GLY A 132 -18.92 -11.44 -64.06
N HIS A 133 -20.12 -11.72 -64.59
CA HIS A 133 -20.36 -12.78 -65.57
C HIS A 133 -21.71 -12.60 -66.29
N GLU A 134 -21.57 -12.07 -67.50
CA GLU A 134 -22.36 -12.26 -68.71
C GLU A 134 -22.67 -13.74 -68.99
N TRP A 135 -23.94 -14.08 -69.24
CA TRP A 135 -24.32 -15.17 -70.16
C TRP A 135 -25.66 -14.85 -70.84
N THR A 136 -25.64 -15.00 -72.15
CA THR A 136 -26.73 -14.85 -73.10
C THR A 136 -27.38 -16.20 -73.43
N ALA A 137 -28.66 -16.10 -73.79
CA ALA A 137 -29.37 -16.84 -74.86
C ALA A 137 -29.55 -18.37 -74.82
N GLU A 138 -30.85 -18.72 -74.86
CA GLU A 138 -31.52 -19.62 -75.81
C GLU A 138 -31.60 -21.14 -75.57
N ASP A 139 -32.87 -21.58 -75.65
CA ASP A 139 -33.43 -22.81 -76.20
C ASP A 139 -33.05 -24.18 -75.62
N SER A 140 -34.07 -24.95 -75.19
CA SER A 140 -34.45 -26.20 -75.90
C SER A 140 -35.56 -26.97 -75.16
N TRP A 141 -36.67 -27.15 -75.88
CA TRP A 141 -37.66 -28.25 -75.89
C TRP A 141 -37.69 -29.28 -74.76
N GLY A 142 -38.90 -29.43 -74.18
CA GLY A 142 -39.69 -30.62 -74.50
C GLY A 142 -39.82 -31.73 -73.45
N LEU A 143 -41.09 -32.03 -73.18
CA LEU A 143 -41.64 -33.39 -73.04
C LEU A 143 -41.56 -34.09 -71.66
N GLY A 144 -42.62 -33.88 -70.87
CA GLY A 144 -43.59 -34.94 -70.64
C GLY A 144 -43.43 -35.85 -69.42
N ARG A 145 -44.62 -36.24 -68.91
CA ARG A 145 -44.91 -37.28 -67.90
C ARG A 145 -44.48 -36.90 -66.49
N ALA A 146 -45.12 -37.37 -65.45
CA ALA A 146 -46.44 -37.92 -65.16
C ALA A 146 -46.47 -37.93 -63.62
N HIS A 147 -47.66 -38.05 -63.05
CA HIS A 147 -47.89 -38.36 -61.64
C HIS A 147 -46.77 -39.17 -60.99
N ASP A 148 -46.31 -38.71 -59.83
CA ASP A 148 -46.21 -39.56 -58.64
C ASP A 148 -46.52 -38.71 -57.40
N ASP A 149 -47.68 -39.01 -56.85
CA ASP A 149 -48.27 -38.48 -55.64
C ASP A 149 -47.66 -39.28 -54.46
N SER A 150 -46.53 -38.80 -53.92
CA SER A 150 -45.82 -39.45 -52.80
C SER A 150 -44.97 -38.45 -51.98
N GLY A 151 -45.44 -37.22 -51.80
CA GLY A 151 -44.63 -36.11 -51.26
C GLY A 151 -44.98 -35.64 -49.84
N LEU A 152 -45.79 -36.37 -49.06
CA LEU A 152 -46.27 -35.88 -47.75
C LEU A 152 -45.39 -36.30 -46.54
N GLY A 153 -44.24 -36.96 -46.77
CA GLY A 153 -43.33 -37.40 -45.70
C GLY A 153 -42.11 -36.49 -45.47
N ASP A 154 -41.57 -35.87 -46.53
CA ASP A 154 -40.36 -35.03 -46.46
C ASP A 154 -40.64 -33.61 -45.95
N GLU A 155 -41.87 -33.11 -46.11
CA GLU A 155 -42.26 -31.76 -45.72
C GLU A 155 -42.32 -31.61 -44.18
N VAL A 156 -42.73 -32.67 -43.46
CA VAL A 156 -42.78 -32.67 -42.00
C VAL A 156 -41.37 -32.71 -41.38
N ALA A 157 -40.45 -33.51 -41.94
CA ALA A 157 -39.05 -33.56 -41.50
C ALA A 157 -38.29 -32.24 -41.76
N LEU A 158 -38.61 -31.53 -42.84
CA LEU A 158 -38.10 -30.19 -43.12
C LEU A 158 -38.63 -29.14 -42.13
N THR A 159 -39.85 -29.30 -41.61
CA THR A 159 -40.40 -28.37 -40.60
C THR A 159 -39.80 -28.57 -39.21
N GLU A 160 -39.56 -29.81 -38.78
CA GLU A 160 -38.92 -30.11 -37.48
C GLU A 160 -37.46 -29.63 -37.44
N THR A 161 -36.71 -29.84 -38.52
CA THR A 161 -35.32 -29.38 -38.62
C THR A 161 -35.18 -27.85 -38.66
N ASN A 162 -36.16 -27.13 -39.23
CA ASN A 162 -36.19 -25.67 -39.19
C ASN A 162 -36.50 -25.12 -37.78
N VAL A 163 -37.34 -25.81 -36.99
CA VAL A 163 -37.64 -25.43 -35.60
C VAL A 163 -36.40 -25.58 -34.71
N GLU A 164 -35.64 -26.67 -34.84
CA GLU A 164 -34.38 -26.86 -34.11
C GLU A 164 -33.32 -25.82 -34.50
N ALA A 165 -33.25 -25.46 -35.79
CA ALA A 165 -32.32 -24.44 -36.27
C ALA A 165 -32.64 -23.04 -35.73
N ASP A 166 -33.92 -22.71 -35.57
CA ASP A 166 -34.35 -21.44 -34.97
C ASP A 166 -34.12 -21.41 -33.46
N GLU A 167 -34.33 -22.52 -32.75
CA GLU A 167 -34.02 -22.64 -31.32
C GLU A 167 -32.52 -22.47 -31.05
N LEU A 168 -31.67 -23.13 -31.86
CA LEU A 168 -30.21 -22.95 -31.78
C LEU A 168 -29.80 -21.51 -32.10
N ARG A 169 -30.44 -20.87 -33.09
CA ARG A 169 -30.17 -19.46 -33.44
C ARG A 169 -30.48 -18.53 -32.27
N ASP A 170 -31.57 -18.77 -31.56
CA ASP A 170 -31.95 -17.95 -30.40
C ASP A 170 -31.05 -18.23 -29.19
N GLN A 171 -30.60 -19.47 -28.98
CA GLN A 171 -29.57 -19.77 -27.98
C GLN A 171 -28.25 -19.05 -28.29
N VAL A 172 -27.81 -19.05 -29.56
CA VAL A 172 -26.60 -18.33 -29.97
C VAL A 172 -26.72 -16.83 -29.70
N LYS A 173 -27.86 -16.20 -30.02
CA LYS A 173 -28.10 -14.79 -29.70
C LYS A 173 -28.07 -14.53 -28.19
N CYS A 174 -28.68 -15.42 -27.40
CA CYS A 174 -28.73 -15.29 -25.95
C CYS A 174 -27.33 -15.40 -25.31
N LEU A 175 -26.50 -16.32 -25.82
CA LEU A 175 -25.11 -16.46 -25.41
C LEU A 175 -24.25 -15.27 -25.85
N GLN A 176 -24.46 -14.74 -27.05
CA GLN A 176 -23.78 -13.53 -27.53
C GLN A 176 -24.09 -12.31 -26.66
N ALA A 177 -25.36 -12.12 -26.27
CA ALA A 177 -25.74 -11.04 -25.36
C ALA A 177 -25.03 -11.19 -24.00
N ARG A 178 -25.02 -12.40 -23.43
CA ARG A 178 -24.35 -12.66 -22.15
C ARG A 178 -22.83 -12.45 -22.21
N LEU A 179 -22.19 -12.79 -23.34
CA LEU A 179 -20.77 -12.50 -23.54
C LEU A 179 -20.50 -10.99 -23.62
N ALA A 180 -21.38 -10.23 -24.25
CA ALA A 180 -21.27 -8.76 -24.30
C ALA A 180 -21.40 -8.15 -22.89
N ASP A 181 -22.36 -8.61 -22.08
CA ASP A 181 -22.54 -8.15 -20.70
C ASP A 181 -21.30 -8.44 -19.84
N LEU A 182 -20.78 -9.68 -19.91
CA LEU A 182 -19.57 -10.08 -19.18
C LEU A 182 -18.32 -9.28 -19.60
N LEU A 183 -18.18 -8.95 -20.88
CA LEU A 183 -17.08 -8.12 -21.37
C LEU A 183 -17.18 -6.68 -20.84
N ALA A 184 -18.39 -6.13 -20.77
CA ALA A 184 -18.63 -4.81 -20.20
C ALA A 184 -18.29 -4.78 -18.70
N GLU A 185 -18.72 -5.78 -17.93
CA GLU A 185 -18.37 -5.91 -16.51
C GLU A 185 -16.87 -6.03 -16.29
N ASN A 186 -16.18 -6.88 -17.07
CA ASN A 186 -14.73 -7.06 -16.95
C ASN A 186 -13.97 -5.77 -17.28
N THR A 187 -14.42 -5.02 -18.29
CA THR A 187 -13.87 -3.70 -18.62
C THR A 187 -14.08 -2.72 -17.46
N GLN A 188 -15.27 -2.68 -16.88
CA GLN A 188 -15.57 -1.83 -15.73
C GLN A 188 -14.72 -2.17 -14.51
N LEU A 189 -14.55 -3.47 -14.20
CA LEU A 189 -13.69 -3.93 -13.12
C LEU A 189 -12.23 -3.58 -13.37
N THR A 190 -11.75 -3.74 -14.60
CA THR A 190 -10.38 -3.38 -14.98
C THR A 190 -10.13 -1.88 -14.79
N MET A 191 -11.08 -1.01 -15.16
CA MET A 191 -10.97 0.43 -14.92
C MET A 191 -10.92 0.74 -13.41
N LYS A 192 -11.80 0.14 -12.60
CA LYS A 192 -11.80 0.31 -11.14
C LYS A 192 -10.51 -0.17 -10.50
N VAL A 193 -9.98 -1.31 -10.94
CA VAL A 193 -8.69 -1.83 -10.46
C VAL A 193 -7.57 -0.86 -10.84
N LYS A 194 -7.54 -0.35 -12.07
CA LYS A 194 -6.53 0.62 -12.50
C LYS A 194 -6.61 1.94 -11.70
N GLU A 195 -7.81 2.41 -11.38
CA GLU A 195 -8.03 3.58 -10.53
C GLU A 195 -7.53 3.33 -9.09
N LEU A 196 -7.87 2.18 -8.49
CA LEU A 196 -7.42 1.79 -7.15
C LEU A 196 -5.92 1.48 -7.07
N VAL A 197 -5.30 1.04 -8.17
CA VAL A 197 -3.85 0.84 -8.28
C VAL A 197 -3.15 2.17 -8.46
N GLY A 198 -3.64 3.05 -9.34
CA GLY A 198 -3.10 4.40 -9.53
C GLY A 198 -3.13 5.24 -8.26
N GLY A 199 -4.17 5.10 -7.41
CA GLY A 199 -4.22 5.77 -6.10
C GLY A 199 -3.23 5.21 -5.06
N ARG A 200 -2.68 4.01 -5.26
CA ARG A 200 -1.65 3.40 -4.40
C ARG A 200 -0.23 3.81 -4.78
N ASP A 201 0.03 4.06 -6.06
CA ASP A 201 1.36 4.42 -6.55
C ASP A 201 1.84 5.78 -6.02
N ASP A 202 0.91 6.70 -5.70
CA ASP A 202 1.24 8.00 -5.09
C ASP A 202 1.42 7.95 -3.56
N LEU A 203 0.99 6.87 -2.91
CA LEU A 203 0.99 6.78 -1.44
C LEU A 203 2.42 6.63 -0.90
N ILE A 204 3.21 5.72 -1.46
CA ILE A 204 4.58 5.45 -0.98
C ILE A 204 5.46 6.71 -1.08
N PRO A 205 5.54 7.43 -2.23
CA PRO A 205 6.30 8.67 -2.32
C PRO A 205 5.79 9.74 -1.34
N SER A 206 4.47 9.87 -1.16
CA SER A 206 3.88 10.84 -0.22
C SER A 206 4.25 10.54 1.24
N ARG A 207 4.20 9.26 1.66
CA ARG A 207 4.62 8.84 3.00
C ARG A 207 6.12 9.05 3.23
N ASN A 208 6.96 8.67 2.27
CA ASN A 208 8.40 8.91 2.32
C ASN A 208 8.74 10.40 2.45
N CYS A 209 8.01 11.26 1.72
CA CYS A 209 8.13 12.71 1.81
C CYS A 209 7.77 13.22 3.22
N PHE A 210 6.64 12.79 3.78
CA PHE A 210 6.23 13.18 5.14
C PHE A 210 7.33 12.90 6.19
N LEU A 211 7.86 11.69 6.19
CA LEU A 211 8.90 11.30 7.15
C LEU A 211 10.23 12.01 6.89
N SER A 212 10.62 12.20 5.61
CA SER A 212 11.84 12.92 5.23
C SER A 212 11.77 14.40 5.61
N LEU A 213 10.60 15.04 5.46
CA LEU A 213 10.37 16.41 5.90
C LEU A 213 10.54 16.53 7.42
N TYR A 214 9.94 15.61 8.19
CA TYR A 214 10.10 15.58 9.64
C TYR A 214 11.59 15.42 10.03
N LYS A 215 12.28 14.43 9.47
CA LYS A 215 13.71 14.18 9.71
C LYS A 215 14.58 15.40 9.44
N CYS A 216 14.41 16.05 8.28
CA CYS A 216 15.22 17.20 7.91
C CYS A 216 14.89 18.45 8.74
N GLN A 217 13.61 18.74 8.98
CA GLN A 217 13.19 20.02 9.53
C GLN A 217 13.14 20.04 11.05
N LYS A 218 12.77 18.91 11.67
CA LYS A 218 12.56 18.82 13.12
C LYS A 218 13.75 18.16 13.80
N LEU A 219 14.32 17.12 13.20
CA LEU A 219 15.51 16.46 13.74
C LEU A 219 16.83 17.06 13.23
N GLN A 220 16.77 17.95 12.23
CA GLN A 220 17.95 18.59 11.61
C GLN A 220 19.00 17.57 11.12
N ARG A 221 18.54 16.38 10.70
CA ARG A 221 19.39 15.32 10.16
C ARG A 221 19.49 15.42 8.65
N ALA A 222 20.63 15.04 8.11
CA ALA A 222 20.86 15.02 6.67
C ALA A 222 19.97 13.96 5.99
N LEU A 223 19.49 14.29 4.79
CA LEU A 223 18.77 13.37 3.92
C LEU A 223 19.75 12.65 3.00
N THR A 224 19.39 11.42 2.65
CA THR A 224 20.03 10.65 1.58
C THR A 224 19.57 11.15 0.21
N LEU A 225 20.23 10.68 -0.86
CA LEU A 225 19.87 11.07 -2.22
C LEU A 225 18.45 10.60 -2.58
N ASP A 226 18.11 9.35 -2.29
CA ASP A 226 16.78 8.76 -2.50
C ASP A 226 15.70 9.53 -1.72
N GLU A 227 15.98 9.92 -0.47
CA GLU A 227 15.05 10.76 0.31
C GLU A 227 14.84 12.14 -0.33
N CYS A 228 15.88 12.74 -0.92
CA CYS A 228 15.73 13.99 -1.68
C CYS A 228 14.87 13.80 -2.93
N GLU A 229 15.01 12.68 -3.64
CA GLU A 229 14.22 12.37 -4.85
C GLU A 229 12.72 12.25 -4.51
N HIS A 230 12.37 11.58 -3.41
CA HIS A 230 10.99 11.50 -2.94
C HIS A 230 10.37 12.88 -2.65
N LEU A 231 11.16 13.85 -2.17
CA LEU A 231 10.66 15.22 -1.94
C LEU A 231 10.35 15.97 -3.23
N VAL A 232 11.05 15.70 -4.32
CA VAL A 232 10.85 16.35 -5.62
C VAL A 232 9.57 15.86 -6.30
N HIS A 233 9.24 14.58 -6.10
CA HIS A 233 8.10 13.93 -6.75
C HIS A 233 6.82 13.91 -5.90
N ALA A 234 6.89 14.29 -4.62
CA ALA A 234 5.71 14.31 -3.77
C ALA A 234 4.70 15.39 -4.20
N SER A 235 3.45 14.97 -4.35
CA SER A 235 2.29 15.86 -4.44
C SER A 235 2.32 16.90 -3.33
N THR A 236 1.95 18.15 -3.66
CA THR A 236 1.92 19.30 -2.74
C THR A 236 0.94 19.15 -1.57
N LYS A 237 0.13 18.09 -1.55
CA LYS A 237 -0.75 17.79 -0.42
C LYS A 237 0.09 17.30 0.77
N VAL A 238 0.18 18.12 1.81
CA VAL A 238 0.83 17.76 3.08
C VAL A 238 0.13 16.54 3.66
N ALA A 239 0.80 15.39 3.62
CA ALA A 239 0.29 14.17 4.24
C ALA A 239 0.22 14.36 5.77
N SER A 240 -0.89 13.93 6.37
CA SER A 240 -1.01 13.80 7.82
C SER A 240 -0.20 12.60 8.31
N GLY A 241 0.08 12.50 9.62
CA GLY A 241 0.61 11.27 10.20
C GLY A 241 -0.32 10.09 9.93
N ASP A 242 0.27 8.94 9.59
CA ASP A 242 -0.39 7.67 9.39
C ASP A 242 0.57 6.56 9.83
N VAL A 243 0.45 6.17 11.10
CA VAL A 243 1.33 5.19 11.75
C VAL A 243 1.29 3.84 11.06
N MET A 244 0.15 3.44 10.49
CA MET A 244 -0.01 2.16 9.82
C MET A 244 0.71 2.19 8.47
N ALA A 245 0.41 3.18 7.63
CA ALA A 245 1.04 3.31 6.31
C ALA A 245 2.55 3.59 6.43
N ASP A 246 2.98 4.39 7.40
CA ASP A 246 4.39 4.66 7.63
C ASP A 246 5.12 3.42 8.14
N SER A 247 4.50 2.60 8.99
CA SER A 247 5.14 1.37 9.50
C SER A 247 5.45 0.39 8.38
N GLU A 248 4.58 0.32 7.36
CA GLU A 248 4.75 -0.56 6.20
C GLU A 248 6.02 -0.22 5.41
N LEU A 249 6.43 1.06 5.35
CA LEU A 249 7.70 1.45 4.71
C LEU A 249 8.93 0.84 5.40
N TYR A 250 8.87 0.62 6.71
CA TYR A 250 9.95 -0.01 7.48
C TYR A 250 9.86 -1.54 7.41
N ILE A 251 8.65 -2.09 7.39
CA ILE A 251 8.41 -3.54 7.28
C ILE A 251 8.85 -4.06 5.91
N SER A 252 8.54 -3.33 4.84
CA SER A 252 8.94 -3.64 3.46
C SER A 252 10.44 -3.39 3.18
N GLY A 253 11.11 -2.63 4.04
CA GLY A 253 12.54 -2.31 3.92
C GLY A 253 12.86 -1.09 3.06
N GLU A 254 11.84 -0.35 2.62
CA GLU A 254 11.97 0.95 1.93
C GLU A 254 12.66 2.00 2.82
N ARG A 255 12.47 1.93 4.14
CA ARG A 255 13.17 2.78 5.12
C ARG A 255 13.88 1.97 6.20
N LYS A 256 14.98 2.54 6.71
CA LYS A 256 15.89 1.89 7.70
C LYS A 256 16.26 2.78 8.88
N ASP A 257 15.80 4.03 8.89
CA ASP A 257 16.01 4.99 9.98
C ASP A 257 14.89 4.85 11.03
N TYR A 258 14.86 3.69 11.69
CA TYR A 258 13.83 3.29 12.65
C TYR A 258 13.65 4.28 13.81
N ASP A 259 14.73 4.97 14.19
CA ASP A 259 14.73 6.01 15.21
C ASP A 259 13.80 7.17 14.85
N VAL A 260 13.72 7.56 13.58
CA VAL A 260 12.79 8.60 13.11
C VAL A 260 11.34 8.20 13.33
N PHE A 261 10.99 6.94 13.08
CA PHE A 261 9.64 6.43 13.31
C PHE A 261 9.31 6.39 14.80
N VAL A 262 10.23 5.90 15.62
CA VAL A 262 10.05 5.82 17.08
C VAL A 262 9.92 7.21 17.70
N ASP A 263 10.71 8.19 17.26
CA ASP A 263 10.62 9.57 17.71
C ASP A 263 9.23 10.17 17.38
N LEU A 264 8.68 9.84 16.21
CA LEU A 264 7.43 10.41 15.73
C LEU A 264 6.18 9.76 16.34
N TYR A 265 6.18 8.44 16.47
CA TYR A 265 5.01 7.65 16.86
C TYR A 265 5.12 7.01 18.25
N GLY A 266 6.31 6.98 18.85
CA GLY A 266 6.52 6.35 20.15
C GLY A 266 6.31 4.84 20.15
N VAL A 267 6.32 4.16 19.00
CA VAL A 267 6.14 2.70 18.90
C VAL A 267 7.15 2.13 17.90
N ASP A 268 7.56 0.87 18.10
CA ASP A 268 8.40 0.16 17.14
C ASP A 268 7.59 -0.15 15.86
N PRO A 269 8.09 0.19 14.66
CA PRO A 269 7.32 0.05 13.43
C PRO A 269 6.95 -1.41 13.12
N HIS A 270 7.79 -2.40 13.48
CA HIS A 270 7.46 -3.80 13.23
C HIS A 270 6.39 -4.34 14.19
N ALA A 271 6.24 -3.72 15.36
CA ALA A 271 5.19 -4.08 16.32
C ALA A 271 3.83 -3.48 15.95
N VAL A 272 3.80 -2.33 15.27
CA VAL A 272 2.57 -1.53 15.02
C VAL A 272 1.38 -2.37 14.54
N PRO A 273 1.48 -3.20 13.47
CA PRO A 273 0.32 -3.95 12.97
C PRO A 273 -0.25 -4.96 13.97
N SER A 274 0.58 -5.40 14.93
CA SER A 274 0.18 -6.38 15.94
C SER A 274 -0.35 -5.75 17.22
N VAL A 275 0.15 -4.57 17.60
CA VAL A 275 -0.12 -3.96 18.90
C VAL A 275 -1.09 -2.79 18.83
N LEU A 276 -1.11 -2.01 17.74
CA LEU A 276 -2.04 -0.90 17.58
C LEU A 276 -3.27 -1.36 16.81
N LYS A 277 -4.32 -1.72 17.55
CA LYS A 277 -5.61 -2.14 16.98
C LYS A 277 -6.78 -1.23 17.38
N ASP A 278 -6.68 -0.53 18.51
CA ASP A 278 -7.68 0.46 18.90
C ASP A 278 -7.59 1.70 17.99
N GLN A 279 -8.70 1.99 17.31
CA GLN A 279 -8.80 3.10 16.35
C GLN A 279 -8.57 4.45 17.01
N HIS A 280 -9.06 4.65 18.25
CA HIS A 280 -8.89 5.92 18.97
C HIS A 280 -7.43 6.19 19.32
N THR A 281 -6.67 5.14 19.65
CA THR A 281 -5.23 5.20 19.87
C THR A 281 -4.49 5.55 18.59
N ILE A 282 -4.82 4.88 17.47
CA ILE A 282 -4.22 5.13 16.16
C ILE A 282 -4.41 6.60 15.76
N GLU A 283 -5.64 7.11 15.85
CA GLU A 283 -5.95 8.51 15.53
C GLU A 283 -5.18 9.49 16.41
N LEU A 284 -5.07 9.20 17.71
CA LEU A 284 -4.37 10.07 18.65
C LEU A 284 -2.86 10.12 18.38
N VAL A 285 -2.27 8.97 18.04
CA VAL A 285 -0.86 8.84 17.65
C VAL A 285 -0.60 9.52 16.28
N ASN A 286 -1.52 9.40 15.33
CA ASN A 286 -1.46 10.10 14.04
C ASN A 286 -1.56 11.62 14.20
N ALA A 287 -2.42 12.10 15.11
CA ALA A 287 -2.55 13.52 15.43
C ALA A 287 -1.25 14.07 16.02
N HIS A 288 -0.60 13.33 16.93
CA HIS A 288 0.73 13.67 17.46
C HIS A 288 1.75 13.86 16.32
N ALA A 289 1.92 12.83 15.49
CA ALA A 289 2.87 12.85 14.38
C ALA A 289 2.61 14.02 13.42
N THR A 290 1.35 14.28 13.11
CA THR A 290 0.94 15.42 12.26
C THR A 290 1.39 16.76 12.86
N ILE A 291 1.25 16.94 14.18
CA ILE A 291 1.64 18.18 14.86
C ILE A 291 3.16 18.33 14.87
N LEU A 292 3.89 17.26 15.19
CA LEU A 292 5.35 17.26 15.21
C LEU A 292 5.94 17.60 13.83
N ALA A 293 5.42 16.99 12.78
CA ALA A 293 5.87 17.20 11.41
C ALA A 293 5.43 18.56 10.83
N SER A 294 4.43 19.23 11.41
CA SER A 294 3.92 20.48 10.88
C SER A 294 4.91 21.64 11.04
N LYS A 295 5.07 22.43 9.97
CA LYS A 295 5.76 23.74 10.01
C LYS A 295 4.91 24.83 10.66
N HIS A 296 3.60 24.67 10.63
CA HIS A 296 2.65 25.72 10.98
C HIS A 296 2.11 25.58 12.39
N LYS A 297 2.52 24.54 13.12
CA LYS A 297 2.10 24.32 14.51
C LYS A 297 3.29 24.47 15.44
N THR A 298 3.04 25.13 16.55
CA THR A 298 3.92 25.16 17.72
C THR A 298 3.22 24.45 18.87
N TYR A 299 4.00 23.91 19.80
CA TYR A 299 3.49 23.23 20.97
C TYR A 299 4.39 23.47 22.18
N THR A 300 3.83 23.31 23.38
CA THR A 300 4.58 23.46 24.64
C THR A 300 5.27 22.15 25.03
N SER A 301 6.25 22.20 25.94
CA SER A 301 6.91 21.00 26.45
C SER A 301 5.96 20.02 27.16
N LYS A 302 4.82 20.51 27.69
CA LYS A 302 3.79 19.66 28.30
C LYS A 302 3.15 18.74 27.28
N PHE A 303 3.01 19.19 26.03
CA PHE A 303 2.45 18.37 24.97
C PHE A 303 3.23 17.06 24.80
N GLU A 304 4.56 17.16 24.64
CA GLU A 304 5.46 16.02 24.51
C GLU A 304 5.51 15.17 25.79
N GLU A 305 5.54 15.77 26.97
CA GLU A 305 5.52 15.04 28.24
C GLU A 305 4.26 14.16 28.37
N ARG A 306 3.09 14.70 27.99
CA ARG A 306 1.83 13.98 28.04
C ARG A 306 1.79 12.84 27.02
N PHE A 307 2.32 13.07 25.82
CA PHE A 307 2.47 12.01 24.83
C PHE A 307 3.37 10.88 25.33
N ALA A 308 4.56 11.21 25.83
CA ALA A 308 5.52 10.24 26.34
C ALA A 308 4.93 9.40 27.49
N ARG A 309 4.19 10.04 28.40
CA ARG A 309 3.48 9.36 29.49
C ARG A 309 2.39 8.42 28.97
N PHE A 310 1.62 8.85 27.98
CA PHE A 310 0.60 8.03 27.33
C PHE A 310 1.22 6.78 26.70
N ILE A 311 2.24 6.94 25.84
CA ILE A 311 2.94 5.82 25.19
C ILE A 311 3.56 4.86 26.21
N THR A 312 4.13 5.39 27.30
CA THR A 312 4.69 4.57 28.38
C THR A 312 3.63 3.69 29.04
N ASN A 313 2.46 4.26 29.36
CA ASN A 313 1.35 3.51 29.94
C ASN A 313 0.74 2.50 28.96
N LEU A 314 0.65 2.87 27.68
CA LEU A 314 0.14 1.99 26.62
C LEU A 314 1.04 0.76 26.45
N ARG A 315 2.37 0.96 26.43
CA ARG A 315 3.37 -0.12 26.41
C ARG A 315 3.27 -1.01 27.65
N ARG A 316 3.18 -0.39 28.84
CA ARG A 316 3.17 -1.11 30.13
C ARG A 316 1.95 -2.03 30.28
N THR A 317 0.82 -1.64 29.71
CA THR A 317 -0.44 -2.40 29.76
C THR A 317 -0.58 -3.41 28.62
N GLY A 318 0.37 -3.45 27.68
CA GLY A 318 0.36 -4.42 26.59
C GLY A 318 -0.62 -4.08 25.47
N TYR A 319 -0.93 -2.80 25.27
CA TYR A 319 -1.79 -2.33 24.16
C TYR A 319 -3.20 -2.96 24.11
N PRO A 320 -4.01 -2.81 25.17
CA PRO A 320 -5.37 -3.32 25.19
C PRO A 320 -6.26 -2.69 24.10
N GLU A 321 -7.16 -3.46 23.50
CA GLU A 321 -8.03 -3.02 22.39
C GLU A 321 -9.25 -2.19 22.84
N ASP A 322 -9.69 -2.29 24.11
CA ASP A 322 -10.93 -1.66 24.58
C ASP A 322 -10.77 -0.91 25.90
N TYR A 323 -9.57 -0.36 26.16
CA TYR A 323 -9.31 0.33 27.42
C TYR A 323 -10.14 1.61 27.61
N LEU A 324 -10.87 2.10 26.60
CA LEU A 324 -11.74 3.27 26.72
C LEU A 324 -13.20 2.93 27.11
N ILE A 325 -13.64 1.68 26.91
CA ILE A 325 -15.06 1.29 27.02
C ILE A 325 -15.30 0.44 28.29
N GLY A 326 -14.27 -0.21 28.83
CA GLY A 326 -14.40 -1.11 29.97
C GLY A 326 -14.39 -0.41 31.35
N PHE A 327 -15.30 -0.83 32.23
CA PHE A 327 -15.13 -0.71 33.68
C PHE A 327 -14.11 -1.77 34.12
N MET A 328 -12.82 -1.43 34.02
CA MET A 328 -11.77 -2.28 34.56
C MET A 328 -11.22 -1.64 35.84
N ASP A 329 -11.33 -2.36 36.96
CA ASP A 329 -10.69 -1.99 38.24
C ASP A 329 -9.16 -2.21 38.22
N ASP A 330 -8.59 -2.51 37.05
CA ASP A 330 -7.16 -2.61 36.86
C ASP A 330 -6.52 -1.22 36.92
N VAL A 331 -5.69 -1.01 37.94
CA VAL A 331 -4.97 0.26 38.17
C VAL A 331 -4.17 0.69 36.94
N GLY A 332 -3.59 -0.26 36.20
CA GLY A 332 -2.85 0.04 34.98
C GLY A 332 -3.73 0.57 33.86
N ILE A 333 -4.93 0.02 33.69
CA ILE A 333 -5.91 0.49 32.71
C ILE A 333 -6.42 1.88 33.07
N LEU A 334 -6.71 2.14 34.36
CA LEU A 334 -7.10 3.46 34.84
C LEU A 334 -6.01 4.52 34.59
N GLU A 335 -4.74 4.18 34.82
CA GLU A 335 -3.62 5.06 34.52
C GLU A 335 -3.44 5.31 33.01
N LEU A 336 -3.67 4.30 32.18
CA LEU A 336 -3.68 4.43 30.72
C LEU A 336 -4.79 5.39 30.28
N GLN A 337 -6.03 5.17 30.71
CA GLN A 337 -7.17 6.05 30.44
C GLN A 337 -6.87 7.50 30.85
N ALA A 338 -6.37 7.71 32.07
CA ALA A 338 -6.03 9.04 32.56
C ALA A 338 -4.94 9.72 31.70
N SER A 339 -3.92 8.97 31.27
CA SER A 339 -2.88 9.50 30.39
C SER A 339 -3.38 9.79 28.97
N TYR A 340 -4.27 8.95 28.43
CA TYR A 340 -4.96 9.17 27.15
C TYR A 340 -5.76 10.47 27.19
N THR A 341 -6.62 10.65 28.19
CA THR A 341 -7.43 11.86 28.35
C THR A 341 -6.56 13.10 28.51
N ALA A 342 -5.49 13.01 29.31
CA ALA A 342 -4.57 14.12 29.50
C ALA A 342 -3.82 14.51 28.22
N PHE A 343 -3.40 13.54 27.41
CA PHE A 343 -2.75 13.81 26.13
C PHE A 343 -3.74 14.37 25.10
N ARG A 344 -4.95 13.81 25.01
CA ARG A 344 -6.02 14.34 24.17
C ARG A 344 -6.37 15.78 24.52
N ASN A 345 -6.41 16.14 25.79
CA ASN A 345 -6.62 17.53 26.22
C ASN A 345 -5.45 18.43 25.81
N ALA A 346 -4.21 17.94 25.90
CA ALA A 346 -3.03 18.70 25.48
C ALA A 346 -3.04 19.04 23.98
N LEU A 347 -3.63 18.19 23.12
CA LEU A 347 -3.84 18.54 21.70
C LEU A 347 -4.66 19.82 21.52
N LEU A 348 -5.58 20.10 22.44
CA LEU A 348 -6.47 21.25 22.38
C LEU A 348 -5.89 22.48 23.05
N THR A 349 -5.13 22.29 24.14
CA THR A 349 -4.70 23.40 25.01
C THR A 349 -3.24 23.80 24.83
N GLU A 350 -2.39 22.89 24.35
CA GLU A 350 -0.93 23.09 24.30
C GLU A 350 -0.39 23.22 22.87
N VAL A 351 -1.26 23.23 21.85
CA VAL A 351 -0.91 23.34 20.43
C VAL A 351 -1.50 24.63 19.88
N SER A 352 -0.75 25.37 19.08
CA SER A 352 -1.18 26.64 18.50
C SER A 352 -0.66 26.81 17.07
N ASP A 353 -1.38 27.59 16.27
CA ASP A 353 -0.93 27.95 14.93
C ASP A 353 0.19 28.99 15.01
N ALA A 354 1.33 28.71 14.38
CA ALA A 354 2.51 29.57 14.38
C ALA A 354 2.23 30.99 13.86
N LEU A 355 1.27 31.13 12.92
CA LEU A 355 0.89 32.41 12.32
C LEU A 355 0.17 33.37 13.29
N LYS A 356 -0.40 32.87 14.40
CA LYS A 356 -1.04 33.73 15.41
C LYS A 356 -0.04 34.37 16.38
N ALA A 357 1.21 33.88 16.42
CA ALA A 357 2.21 34.37 17.37
C ALA A 357 2.98 35.61 16.87
N GLU A 358 3.05 35.87 15.56
CA GLU A 358 3.72 37.05 15.01
C GLU A 358 2.89 38.34 15.13
N VAL A 359 1.56 38.26 15.07
CA VAL A 359 0.70 39.47 15.07
C VAL A 359 0.55 40.12 16.45
N MET A 360 0.87 39.41 17.55
CA MET A 360 0.78 39.97 18.91
C MET A 360 2.10 40.55 19.45
N ASN A 361 3.20 40.51 18.69
CA ASN A 361 4.50 41.01 19.13
C ASN A 361 4.91 42.33 18.48
N ASP A 362 4.02 43.03 17.75
CA ASP A 362 4.29 44.41 17.34
C ASP A 362 4.08 45.34 18.54
N PRO A 363 5.15 45.93 19.13
CA PRO A 363 4.96 47.02 20.09
C PRO A 363 4.35 48.17 19.31
N VAL A 364 3.10 48.51 19.66
CA VAL A 364 2.46 49.77 19.26
C VAL A 364 3.46 50.88 19.49
N ASN A 365 3.98 51.42 18.38
CA ASN A 365 4.83 52.58 18.33
C ASN A 365 4.14 53.73 19.08
N SER A 366 4.61 53.99 20.29
CA SER A 366 4.37 55.26 20.98
C SER A 366 5.23 56.32 20.28
N TRP A 367 4.59 57.11 19.42
CA TRP A 367 5.07 58.43 19.00
C TRP A 367 4.06 59.47 19.45
#